data_AF-A0ABD5VNM7-F1
#
_entry.id   AF-A0ABD5VNM7-F1
#
_cell.length_a   1.000
_cell.length_b   1.000
_cell.length_c   1.000
_cell.angle_alpha   90.00
_cell.angle_beta   90.00
_cell.angle_gamma   90.00
#
_symmetry.space_group_name_H-M   'P 1'
#
loop_
_entity.id
_entity.type
_entity.pdbx_description
1 polymer ?
#
loop_
_entity_poly.entity_id
_entity_poly.type
_entity_poly.pdbx_seq_one_letter_code
_entity_poly.pdbx_strand_id
1 'polypeptide(L)' 'MSRNEERTAEVQLPRQVVSRVERRLPRTEFESVDEYVAYVLREVLARVEDESTDSYEAVDREQVQDRLRSLGYLDT' A
#
# COMPACT_ATOMS: atom_id res chain seq x y z
N MET A 1 22.86 -17.29 13.80
CA MET A 1 22.29 -16.27 12.89
C MET A 1 21.42 -16.99 11.89
N SER A 2 20.12 -17.14 12.18
CA SER A 2 19.21 -17.79 11.24
C SER A 2 19.03 -16.87 10.05
N ARG A 3 19.40 -17.37 8.88
CA ARG A 3 19.04 -16.79 7.58
C ARG A 3 17.52 -16.61 7.60
N ASN A 4 17.06 -15.37 7.59
CA ASN A 4 15.66 -15.05 7.40
C ASN A 4 15.35 -15.49 5.96
N GLU A 5 14.94 -16.74 5.78
CA GLU A 5 14.36 -17.20 4.53
C GLU A 5 13.14 -16.29 4.30
N GLU A 6 13.22 -15.46 3.26
CA GLU A 6 12.15 -14.54 2.90
C GLU A 6 10.85 -15.35 2.77
N ARG A 7 9.94 -15.17 3.72
CA ARG A 7 8.68 -15.91 3.78
C ARG A 7 7.83 -15.48 2.59
N THR A 8 7.81 -16.28 1.54
CA THR A 8 6.95 -16.09 0.38
C THR A 8 5.62 -16.81 0.58
N ALA A 9 4.58 -16.32 -0.09
CA ALA A 9 3.26 -16.93 -0.14
C ALA A 9 2.79 -16.98 -1.59
N GLU A 10 2.08 -18.05 -1.97
CA GLU A 10 1.51 -18.20 -3.31
C GLU A 10 0.14 -17.53 -3.40
N VAL A 11 -0.07 -16.74 -4.44
CA VAL A 11 -1.36 -16.08 -4.71
C VAL A 11 -1.81 -16.44 -6.11
N GLN A 12 -3.08 -16.85 -6.25
CA GLN A 12 -3.65 -17.14 -7.55
C GLN A 12 -4.09 -15.83 -8.23
N LEU A 13 -3.48 -15.54 -9.37
CA LEU A 13 -3.79 -14.38 -10.19
C LEU A 13 -4.47 -14.82 -11.51
N PRO A 14 -5.40 -14.02 -12.05
CA PRO A 14 -5.96 -14.27 -13.37
C PRO A 14 -4.86 -14.35 -14.43
N ARG A 15 -4.91 -15.35 -15.33
CA ARG A 15 -3.90 -15.54 -16.38
C ARG A 15 -3.66 -14.29 -17.22
N GLN A 16 -4.72 -13.51 -17.48
CA GLN A 16 -4.63 -12.25 -18.21
C GLN A 16 -3.68 -11.22 -17.55
N VAL A 17 -3.64 -11.19 -16.21
CA VAL A 17 -2.77 -10.30 -15.44
C VAL A 17 -1.33 -10.78 -15.56
N VAL A 18 -1.10 -12.08 -15.31
CA VAL A 18 0.23 -12.71 -15.41
C VAL A 18 0.82 -12.50 -16.80
N SER A 19 0.06 -12.75 -17.86
CA SER A 19 0.54 -12.53 -19.23
C SER A 19 0.86 -11.06 -19.54
N ARG A 20 0.18 -10.11 -18.89
CA ARG A 20 0.49 -8.68 -19.06
C ARG A 20 1.79 -8.32 -18.35
N VAL A 21 2.03 -8.90 -17.18
CA VAL A 21 3.27 -8.76 -16.41
C VAL A 21 4.44 -9.35 -17.20
N GLU A 22 4.33 -10.59 -17.69
CA GLU A 22 5.34 -11.25 -18.52
C GLU A 22 5.71 -10.44 -19.78
N ARG A 23 4.72 -9.87 -20.47
CA ARG A 23 4.98 -9.03 -21.65
C ARG A 23 5.71 -7.72 -21.32
N ARG A 24 5.56 -7.19 -20.11
CA ARG A 24 6.23 -5.96 -19.67
C ARG A 24 7.60 -6.24 -19.06
N LEU A 25 7.81 -7.40 -18.47
CA LEU A 25 9.05 -7.78 -17.77
C LEU A 25 10.34 -7.46 -18.55
N PRO A 26 10.46 -7.74 -19.88
CA PRO A 26 11.68 -7.43 -20.63
C PRO A 26 12.00 -5.93 -20.77
N ARG A 27 11.05 -5.05 -20.40
CA ARG A 27 11.20 -3.59 -20.44
C ARG A 27 11.40 -2.99 -19.05
N THR A 28 11.64 -3.84 -18.05
CA THR A 28 11.82 -3.45 -16.65
C THR A 28 13.18 -3.94 -16.16
N GLU A 29 13.60 -3.47 -14.99
CA GLU A 29 14.87 -3.85 -14.36
C GLU A 29 14.76 -5.17 -13.55
N PHE A 30 13.58 -5.78 -13.51
CA PHE A 30 13.32 -6.99 -12.73
C PHE A 30 13.74 -8.25 -13.49
N GLU A 31 14.30 -9.21 -12.75
CA GLU A 31 14.80 -10.47 -13.32
C GLU A 31 13.74 -11.58 -13.31
N SER A 32 12.67 -11.41 -12.52
CA SER A 32 11.59 -12.38 -12.39
C SER A 32 10.20 -11.77 -12.36
N VAL A 33 9.20 -12.57 -12.73
CA VAL A 33 7.78 -12.21 -12.63
C VAL A 33 7.41 -11.93 -11.18
N ASP A 34 7.87 -12.76 -10.25
CA ASP A 34 7.55 -12.64 -8.83
C ASP A 34 8.06 -11.31 -8.25
N GLU A 35 9.29 -10.93 -8.57
CA GLU A 35 9.89 -9.66 -8.15
C GLU A 35 9.11 -8.45 -8.69
N TYR A 36 8.76 -8.50 -9.99
CA TYR A 36 8.00 -7.42 -10.60
C TYR A 36 6.60 -7.30 -10.00
N VAL A 37 5.91 -8.42 -9.78
CA VAL A 37 4.58 -8.44 -9.15
C VAL A 37 4.67 -7.92 -7.71
N ALA A 38 5.66 -8.34 -6.94
CA ALA A 38 5.87 -7.89 -5.57
C ALA A 38 6.14 -6.37 -5.50
N TYR A 39 6.91 -5.82 -6.45
CA TYR A 39 7.13 -4.38 -6.54
C TYR A 39 5.82 -3.63 -6.84
N VAL A 40 5.09 -4.07 -7.87
CA VAL A 40 3.83 -3.40 -8.27
C VAL A 40 2.79 -3.46 -7.16
N LEU A 41 2.64 -4.60 -6.47
CA LEU A 41 1.70 -4.72 -5.37
C LEU A 41 2.09 -3.82 -4.19
N ARG A 42 3.38 -3.75 -3.82
CA ARG A 42 3.84 -2.82 -2.76
C ARG A 42 3.54 -1.37 -3.11
N GLU A 43 3.81 -0.98 -4.35
CA GLU A 43 3.54 0.37 -4.85
C GLU A 43 2.04 0.72 -4.85
N VAL A 44 1.17 -0.25 -5.16
CA VAL A 44 -0.28 -0.03 -5.12
C VAL A 44 -0.77 0.03 -3.68
N LEU A 45 -0.29 -0.86 -2.81
CA LEU A 45 -0.65 -0.87 -1.39
C LEU A 45 -0.22 0.43 -0.71
N ALA A 46 1.01 0.87 -0.93
CA ALA A 46 1.51 2.12 -0.38
C ALA A 46 0.63 3.33 -0.75
N ARG A 47 0.16 3.42 -2.00
CA ARG A 47 -0.78 4.48 -2.42
C ARG A 47 -2.12 4.39 -1.71
N VAL A 48 -2.69 3.18 -1.61
CA VAL A 48 -3.96 2.97 -0.93
C VAL A 48 -3.83 3.27 0.56
N GLU A 49 -2.73 2.88 1.20
CA GLU A 49 -2.43 3.14 2.60
C GLU A 49 -2.20 4.63 2.88
N ASP A 50 -1.53 5.35 1.97
CA ASP A 50 -1.33 6.80 2.06
C ASP A 50 -2.67 7.54 1.93
N GLU A 51 -3.46 7.22 0.90
CA GLU A 51 -4.80 7.79 0.70
C GLU A 51 -5.76 7.48 1.85
N SER A 52 -5.66 6.28 2.42
CA SER A 52 -6.47 5.89 3.57
C SER A 52 -5.94 6.44 4.88
N THR A 53 -4.63 6.64 5.04
CA THR A 53 -4.05 7.34 6.20
C THR A 53 -4.44 8.81 6.17
N ASP A 54 -4.37 9.49 5.02
CA ASP A 54 -4.89 10.85 4.87
C ASP A 54 -6.39 10.93 5.18
N SER A 55 -7.17 9.94 4.75
CA SER A 55 -8.61 9.89 5.03
C SER A 55 -8.93 9.59 6.50
N TYR A 56 -8.21 8.65 7.13
CA TYR A 56 -8.34 8.34 8.57
C TYR A 56 -7.82 9.50 9.44
N GLU A 57 -6.65 10.08 9.13
CA GLU A 57 -6.10 11.23 9.84
C GLU A 57 -6.96 12.49 9.68
N ALA A 58 -7.59 12.71 8.52
CA ALA A 58 -8.53 13.81 8.33
C ALA A 58 -9.78 13.64 9.21
N VAL A 59 -10.36 12.44 9.24
CA VAL A 59 -11.51 12.10 10.07
C VAL A 59 -11.17 12.17 11.57
N ASP A 60 -9.97 11.73 11.96
CA ASP A 60 -9.51 11.84 13.34
C ASP A 60 -9.23 13.30 13.75
N ARG A 61 -8.65 14.13 12.87
CA ARG A 61 -8.45 15.57 13.16
C ARG A 61 -9.76 16.32 13.34
N GLU A 62 -10.76 16.04 12.51
CA GLU A 62 -12.06 16.72 12.57
C GLU A 62 -12.80 16.37 13.87
N GLN A 63 -12.79 15.09 14.25
CA GLN A 63 -13.36 14.63 15.53
C GLN A 63 -12.61 15.19 16.75
N VAL A 64 -11.29 15.30 16.68
CA VAL A 64 -10.48 15.91 17.75
C VAL A 64 -10.78 17.42 17.84
N GLN A 65 -10.90 18.13 16.72
CA GLN A 65 -11.30 19.55 16.72
C GLN A 65 -12.68 19.78 17.31
N ASP A 66 -13.68 18.98 16.94
CA ASP A 66 -15.03 19.10 17.48
C ASP A 66 -15.07 18.86 18.99
N ARG A 67 -14.25 17.91 19.47
CA ARG A 67 -14.10 17.65 20.91
C ARG A 67 -13.42 18.82 21.63
N LEU A 68 -12.36 19.38 21.05
CA LEU A 68 -11.66 20.54 21.62
C LEU A 68 -12.55 21.79 21.65
N ARG A 69 -13.36 22.02 20.61
CA ARG A 69 -14.35 23.10 20.54
C ARG A 69 -15.45 22.93 21.58
N SER A 70 -15.96 21.70 21.75
CA SER A 70 -16.96 21.38 22.78
C SER A 70 -16.45 21.59 24.21
N LEU A 71 -15.14 21.47 24.41
CA LEU A 71 -14.49 21.69 25.70
C LEU A 71 -14.00 23.14 25.90
N GLY A 72 -14.23 24.04 24.92
CA GLY A 72 -13.87 25.46 25.01
C GLY A 72 -12.37 25.74 24.85
N TYR A 73 -11.58 24.78 24.35
CA TYR A 73 -10.15 24.97 24.09
C TYR A 73 -9.85 25.63 22.74
N LEU A 74 -10.87 25.78 21.89
CA LEU A 74 -10.81 26.49 20.62
C LEU A 74 -11.78 27.68 20.67
N ASP A 75 -11.47 28.65 21.52
CA ASP A 75 -12.04 29.99 21.40
C ASP A 75 -10.92 30.90 20.86
N THR A 76 -11.22 31.53 19.72
CA THR A 76 -10.38 32.31 18.78
C THR A 76 -9.56 31.54 17.75
#